data_AF-A0AAW6GX13-F1
#
_entry.id   AF-A0AAW6GX13-F1
#
_cell.length_a   1.000
_cell.length_b   1.000
_cell.length_c   1.000
_cell.angle_alpha   90.00
_cell.angle_beta   90.00
_cell.angle_gamma   90.00
#
_symmetry.space_group_name_H-M   'P 1'
#
loop_
_entity.id
_entity.type
_entity.pdbx_description
1 polymer ?
#
loop_
_entity_poly.entity_id
_entity_poly.type
_entity_poly.pdbx_seq_one_letter_code
_entity_poly.pdbx_strand_id
1 'polypeptide(L)' 'GFYDAFSEGSDWTVPRYLAIDQCTIAPMIENYRSGLLWKLFMSCPEVQEGLQKLGFKA' A
#
# COMPACT_ATOMS: atom_id res chain seq x y z
N GLY A 1 -5.53 -13.84 -3.91
CA GLY A 1 -5.50 -13.23 -2.57
C GLY A 1 -6.88 -13.29 -1.98
N PHE A 2 -7.12 -12.54 -0.90
CA PHE A 2 -8.48 -12.34 -0.37
C PHE A 2 -9.36 -11.65 -1.42
N TYR A 3 -10.66 -12.00 -1.43
CA TYR A 3 -11.64 -11.28 -2.24
C TYR A 3 -11.85 -9.85 -1.71
N ASP A 4 -12.50 -9.04 -2.54
CA ASP A 4 -12.78 -7.63 -2.28
C ASP A 4 -13.47 -7.37 -0.93
N ALA A 5 -14.54 -8.11 -0.66
CA ALA A 5 -15.35 -7.98 0.53
C ALA A 5 -16.19 -9.25 0.78
N PHE A 6 -16.64 -9.40 2.03
CA PHE A 6 -17.62 -10.39 2.46
C PHE A 6 -18.52 -9.81 3.57
N SER A 7 -19.69 -10.40 3.77
CA SER A 7 -20.62 -10.10 4.87
C SER A 7 -21.14 -11.41 5.45
N GLU A 8 -20.63 -11.80 6.63
CA GLU A 8 -21.04 -13.04 7.32
C GLU A 8 -22.52 -13.03 7.70
N GLY A 9 -23.03 -11.89 8.21
CA GLY A 9 -24.43 -11.74 8.59
C GLY A 9 -25.41 -11.83 7.42
N SER A 10 -24.92 -11.79 6.18
CA SER A 10 -25.72 -11.95 4.96
C SER A 10 -25.32 -13.18 4.14
N ASP A 11 -24.43 -14.04 4.66
CA ASP A 11 -23.80 -15.16 3.92
C ASP A 11 -23.37 -14.75 2.50
N TRP A 12 -22.77 -13.56 2.38
CA TRP A 12 -22.43 -12.96 1.10
C TRP A 12 -20.92 -12.89 0.94
N THR A 13 -20.42 -13.52 -0.12
CA THR A 13 -19.07 -13.35 -0.62
C THR A 13 -19.12 -13.46 -2.14
N VAL A 14 -18.47 -12.54 -2.84
CA VAL A 14 -18.43 -12.56 -4.31
C VAL A 14 -16.99 -12.66 -4.77
N PRO A 15 -16.67 -13.54 -5.74
CA PRO A 15 -15.31 -13.70 -6.25
C PRO A 15 -14.93 -12.54 -7.19
N ARG A 16 -14.80 -11.36 -6.62
CA ARG A 16 -14.38 -10.11 -7.28
C ARG A 16 -13.12 -9.58 -6.63
N TYR A 17 -12.42 -8.76 -7.40
CA TYR A 17 -11.20 -8.09 -7.00
C TYR A 17 -11.20 -6.67 -7.55
N LEU A 18 -10.93 -5.68 -6.71
CA LEU A 18 -10.54 -4.36 -7.15
C LEU A 18 -9.02 -4.19 -7.04
N ALA A 19 -8.42 -3.62 -8.08
CA ALA A 19 -6.99 -3.40 -8.11
C ALA A 19 -6.53 -2.52 -6.94
N ILE A 20 -7.26 -1.46 -6.61
CA ILE A 20 -6.89 -0.56 -5.50
C ILE A 20 -6.88 -1.26 -4.14
N ASP A 21 -7.73 -2.27 -3.95
CA ASP A 21 -7.79 -3.03 -2.69
C ASP A 21 -6.67 -4.07 -2.64
N GLN A 22 -6.43 -4.79 -3.74
CA GLN A 22 -5.38 -5.81 -3.80
C GLN A 22 -3.97 -5.22 -3.82
N CYS A 23 -3.77 -4.12 -4.56
CA CYS A 23 -2.47 -3.50 -4.76
C CYS A 23 -1.93 -2.78 -3.52
N THR A 24 -2.71 -2.65 -2.44
CA THR A 24 -2.15 -2.18 -1.16
C THR A 24 -1.64 -3.32 -0.29
N ILE A 25 -2.25 -4.52 -0.38
CA ILE A 25 -1.93 -5.66 0.49
C ILE A 25 -0.48 -6.12 0.31
N ALA A 26 -0.10 -6.52 -0.91
CA ALA A 26 1.22 -7.09 -1.16
C ALA A 26 2.36 -6.06 -0.96
N PRO A 27 2.25 -4.82 -1.49
CA PRO A 27 3.22 -3.75 -1.21
C PRO A 27 3.43 -3.46 0.28
N MET A 28 2.37 -3.47 1.08
CA MET A 28 2.51 -3.17 2.52
C MET A 28 3.07 -4.35 3.31
N ILE A 29 2.74 -5.60 2.94
CA ILE A 29 3.42 -6.78 3.49
C ILE A 29 4.93 -6.72 3.19
N GLU A 30 5.32 -6.35 1.97
CA GLU A 30 6.73 -6.28 1.61
C GLU A 30 7.46 -5.11 2.31
N ASN A 31 6.79 -3.96 2.46
CA ASN A 31 7.31 -2.85 3.26
C ASN A 31 7.53 -3.25 4.72
N TYR A 32 6.63 -4.03 5.31
CA TYR A 32 6.84 -4.57 6.66
C TYR A 32 8.05 -5.52 6.73
N ARG A 33 8.22 -6.42 5.75
CA ARG A 33 9.28 -7.43 5.78
C ARG A 33 10.68 -6.85 5.52
N SER A 34 10.82 -5.97 4.54
CA SER A 34 12.12 -5.49 4.06
C SER A 34 12.22 -3.97 3.91
N GLY A 35 11.07 -3.28 3.92
CA GLY A 35 10.98 -1.86 3.60
C GLY A 35 11.26 -1.53 2.13
N LEU A 36 11.18 -2.50 1.21
CA LEU A 36 11.62 -2.34 -0.18
C LEU A 36 11.08 -1.08 -0.86
N LEU A 37 9.74 -0.92 -0.90
CA LEU A 37 9.15 0.18 -1.64
C LEU A 37 9.37 1.53 -0.94
N TRP A 38 9.35 1.55 0.40
CA TRP A 38 9.75 2.75 1.14
C TRP A 38 11.19 3.15 0.84
N LYS A 39 12.14 2.21 0.86
CA LYS A 39 13.54 2.49 0.54
C LYS A 39 13.70 3.01 -0.89
N LEU A 40 13.05 2.38 -1.86
CA LEU A 40 13.08 2.84 -3.26
C LEU A 40 12.49 4.25 -3.40
N PHE A 41 11.27 4.47 -2.92
CA PHE A 41 10.59 5.76 -3.06
C PHE A 41 11.34 6.89 -2.33
N MET A 42 11.81 6.64 -1.11
CA MET A 42 12.55 7.63 -0.31
C MET A 42 13.99 7.84 -0.80
N SER A 43 14.50 7.00 -1.71
CA SER A 43 15.81 7.20 -2.34
C SER A 43 15.79 8.21 -3.50
N CYS A 44 14.60 8.57 -4.01
CA CYS A 44 14.47 9.52 -5.12
C CYS A 44 14.81 10.95 -4.64
N PRO A 45 15.78 11.64 -5.26
CA PRO A 45 16.15 13.00 -4.89
C PRO A 45 14.98 13.99 -4.95
N GLU A 46 14.10 13.85 -5.93
CA GLU A 46 12.94 14.72 -6.14
C GLU A 46 11.92 14.59 -5.00
N VAL A 47 11.79 13.38 -4.44
CA VAL A 47 10.93 13.13 -3.27
C VAL A 47 11.52 13.80 -2.03
N GLN A 48 12.84 13.68 -1.83
CA GLN A 48 13.53 14.31 -0.71
C GLN A 48 13.45 15.85 -0.77
N GLU A 49 13.67 16.42 -1.96
CA GLU A 49 13.54 17.87 -2.19
C GLU A 49 12.10 18.34 -1.91
N GLY A 50 11.11 17.60 -2.40
CA GLY A 50 9.70 17.91 -2.16
C GLY A 50 9.34 17.90 -0.67
N LEU A 51 9.80 16.90 0.07
CA LEU A 51 9.59 16.82 1.52
C LEU A 51 10.26 18.00 2.25
N GLN A 52 11.49 18.36 1.89
CA GLN A 52 12.19 19.50 2.48
C GLN A 52 11.45 20.82 2.21
N LYS A 53 10.97 21.03 0.98
CA LYS A 53 10.20 22.22 0.58
C LYS A 53 8.90 22.37 1.37
N LEU A 54 8.30 21.24 1.76
CA LEU A 54 7.09 21.20 2.57
C LEU A 54 7.36 21.21 4.09
N GLY A 55 8.63 21.24 4.51
CA GLY A 55 9.02 21.26 5.92
C GLY A 55 8.90 19.92 6.66
N PHE A 56 8.73 18.81 5.94
CA PHE A 56 8.75 17.48 6.53
C PHE A 56 10.17 17.10 7.00
N LYS A 57 10.24 16.33 8.09
CA LYS A 57 11.48 15.78 8.64
C LYS A 57 11.36 14.27 8.73
N ALA A 58 12.46 13.58 8.41
CA ALA A 58 12.60 12.13 8.55
C ALA A 58 13.19 11.78 9.93
#